data_AF-A0A1F8SHU1-F1
#
_entry.id   AF-A0A1F8SHU1-F1
#
_cell.length_a   1.000
_cell.length_b   1.000
_cell.length_c   1.000
_cell.angle_alpha   90.00
_cell.angle_beta   90.00
_cell.angle_gamma   90.00
#
_symmetry.space_group_name_H-M   'P 1'
#
loop_
_entity.id
_entity.type
_entity.pdbx_description
1 polymer ?
#
loop_
_entity_poly.entity_id
_entity_poly.type
_entity_poly.pdbx_seq_one_letter_code
_entity_poly.pdbx_strand_id
1 'polypeptide(L)'
;MKFLEDKSYNWQPFVGGIITAFALIAIVFALPLKVISTETIETYYVTEMKQEAYSISEPYVTEEILEKTEVFADGFYKVIPSGIIISFNIDRPDAQLVGKFENPIPGSFAIITSANRILWETLGSQSAIDLPLSQGQYLARFRENVMWGEDCYIYLAMKWTEVQEVTKYKEITKYREVPVQIEKQRTIAKQDRISIWKQIFK
;
A
#
# COMPACT_ATOMS: atom_id res chain seq x y z
N MET A 1 100.66 82.48 15.74
CA MET A 1 100.48 81.44 14.70
C MET A 1 99.00 81.14 14.57
N LYS A 2 98.47 81.19 13.35
CA LYS A 2 97.03 81.28 13.04
C LYS A 2 96.45 79.89 12.71
N PHE A 3 95.25 79.64 13.24
CA PHE A 3 94.13 78.85 12.71
C PHE A 3 94.26 77.31 12.61
N LEU A 4 93.58 76.63 13.55
CA LEU A 4 93.03 75.28 13.38
C LEU A 4 91.62 75.43 12.82
N GLU A 5 91.38 74.82 11.65
CA GLU A 5 90.14 74.88 10.90
C GLU A 5 89.23 73.72 11.33
N ASP A 6 88.04 74.06 11.82
CA ASP A 6 87.05 73.13 12.37
C ASP A 6 86.22 72.52 11.22
N LYS A 7 86.40 71.22 10.95
CA LYS A 7 85.63 70.51 9.91
C LYS A 7 84.27 70.09 10.47
N SER A 8 83.24 70.89 10.22
CA SER A 8 81.85 70.52 10.51
C SER A 8 81.43 69.34 9.60
N TYR A 9 81.19 68.19 10.22
CA TYR A 9 80.77 66.98 9.53
C TYR A 9 79.33 67.14 9.04
N ASN A 10 79.14 67.13 7.71
CA ASN A 10 77.84 67.37 7.08
C ASN A 10 76.97 66.11 7.22
N TRP A 11 76.10 66.09 8.24
CA TRP A 11 75.31 64.93 8.69
C TRP A 11 74.02 64.70 7.88
N GLN A 12 73.61 65.67 7.07
CA GLN A 12 72.41 65.63 6.22
C GLN A 12 72.35 64.44 5.25
N PRO A 13 73.41 64.07 4.49
CA PRO A 13 73.36 62.90 3.61
C PRO A 13 73.20 61.58 4.36
N PHE A 14 73.73 61.48 5.59
CA PHE A 14 73.60 60.29 6.41
C PHE A 14 72.16 60.10 6.90
N VAL A 15 71.52 61.17 7.38
CA VAL A 15 70.10 61.16 7.78
C VAL A 15 69.18 60.90 6.58
N GLY A 16 69.44 61.53 5.44
CA GLY A 16 68.71 61.27 4.20
C GLY A 16 68.80 59.82 3.75
N GLY A 17 69.99 59.21 3.83
CA GLY A 17 70.19 57.78 3.55
C GLY A 17 69.38 56.86 4.46
N ILE A 18 69.34 57.15 5.77
CA ILE A 18 68.57 56.37 6.74
C ILE A 18 67.07 56.48 6.45
N ILE A 19 66.54 57.69 6.22
CA ILE A 19 65.12 57.91 5.93
C ILE A 19 64.72 57.19 4.65
N THR A 20 65.57 57.24 3.61
CA THR A 20 65.30 56.58 2.33
C THR A 20 65.30 55.06 2.48
N ALA A 21 66.22 54.51 3.27
CA ALA A 21 66.26 53.08 3.58
C ALA A 21 65.01 52.63 4.36
N PHE A 22 64.59 53.39 5.38
CA PHE A 22 63.36 53.09 6.13
C PHE A 22 62.10 53.21 5.26
N ALA A 23 62.04 54.19 4.36
CA ALA A 23 60.93 54.33 3.41
C ALA A 23 60.86 53.15 2.44
N LEU A 24 61.99 52.69 1.91
CA LEU A 24 62.06 51.50 1.05
C LEU A 24 61.65 50.23 1.80
N ILE A 25 62.09 50.06 3.05
CA ILE A 25 61.67 48.94 3.91
C ILE A 25 60.16 49.02 4.14
N ALA A 26 59.61 50.18 4.49
CA ALA A 26 58.18 50.35 4.68
C ALA A 26 57.38 49.99 3.42
N ILE A 27 57.84 50.39 2.23
CA ILE A 27 57.21 50.05 0.94
C ILE A 27 57.24 48.54 0.69
N VAL A 28 58.41 47.90 0.83
CA VAL A 28 58.57 46.45 0.61
C VAL A 28 57.68 45.64 1.55
N PHE A 29 57.55 46.07 2.80
CA PHE A 29 56.72 45.37 3.79
C PHE A 29 55.22 45.72 3.71
N ALA A 30 54.85 46.87 3.13
CA ALA A 30 53.46 47.26 2.90
C ALA A 30 52.84 46.57 1.68
N LEU A 31 53.66 46.19 0.69
CA LEU A 31 53.16 45.49 -0.50
C LEU A 31 52.63 44.09 -0.14
N PRO A 32 51.42 43.72 -0.59
CA PRO A 32 50.84 42.40 -0.34
C PRO A 32 51.43 41.38 -1.32
N LEU A 33 52.71 41.05 -1.13
CA LEU A 33 53.51 40.24 -2.06
C LEU A 33 53.27 38.73 -1.91
N LYS A 34 52.61 38.28 -0.84
CA LYS A 34 52.46 36.85 -0.53
C LYS A 34 51.00 36.42 -0.57
N VAL A 35 50.74 35.35 -1.32
CA VAL A 35 49.44 34.69 -1.44
C VAL A 35 49.35 33.59 -0.38
N ILE A 36 48.27 33.57 0.40
CA ILE A 36 47.92 32.45 1.26
C ILE A 36 46.65 31.81 0.70
N SER A 37 46.67 30.49 0.60
CA SER A 37 45.48 29.69 0.27
C SER A 37 44.81 29.26 1.56
N THR A 38 43.56 29.67 1.77
CA THR A 38 42.70 29.15 2.83
C THR A 38 41.66 28.23 2.21
N GLU A 39 41.56 27.00 2.71
CA GLU A 39 40.51 26.06 2.33
C GLU A 39 39.30 26.32 3.21
N THR A 40 38.19 26.72 2.60
CA THR A 40 36.90 26.86 3.27
C THR A 40 35.92 25.87 2.69
N ILE A 41 35.24 25.13 3.56
CA ILE A 41 34.16 24.21 3.17
C ILE A 41 32.88 25.05 3.06
N GLU A 42 32.31 25.14 1.86
CA GLU A 42 31.00 25.75 1.64
C GLU A 42 29.96 24.65 1.45
N THR A 43 28.89 24.69 2.25
CA THR A 43 27.71 23.84 2.07
C THR A 43 26.77 24.49 1.07
N TYR A 44 26.27 23.71 0.10
CA TYR A 44 25.30 24.14 -0.88
C TYR A 44 24.28 23.04 -1.14
N TYR A 45 23.05 23.43 -1.44
CA TYR A 45 21.96 22.49 -1.71
C TYR A 45 21.86 22.24 -3.21
N VAL A 46 21.82 20.96 -3.58
CA VAL A 46 21.52 20.53 -4.95
C VAL A 46 20.21 19.76 -4.93
N THR A 47 19.32 20.07 -5.86
CA THR A 47 18.14 19.25 -6.11
C THR A 47 18.54 18.06 -6.94
N GLU A 48 18.44 16.86 -6.37
CA GLU A 48 18.64 15.61 -7.10
C GLU A 48 17.31 14.86 -7.22
N MET A 49 17.11 14.20 -8.36
CA MET A 49 15.93 13.37 -8.58
C MET A 49 16.15 12.02 -7.89
N LYS A 50 15.34 11.72 -6.89
CA LYS A 50 15.35 10.42 -6.20
C LYS A 50 14.14 9.60 -6.66
N GLN A 51 14.35 8.32 -6.93
CA GLN A 51 13.23 7.41 -7.19
C GLN A 51 12.57 7.02 -5.88
N GLU A 52 11.27 7.27 -5.79
CA GLU A 52 10.42 6.81 -4.69
C GLU A 52 9.39 5.82 -5.22
N ALA A 53 9.28 4.68 -4.54
CA ALA A 53 8.28 3.67 -4.83
C ALA A 53 6.92 4.12 -4.29
N TYR A 54 5.86 3.91 -5.08
CA TYR A 54 4.48 4.11 -4.65
C TYR A 54 3.60 2.99 -5.20
N SER A 55 2.56 2.63 -4.46
CA SER A 55 1.63 1.57 -4.84
C SER A 55 0.43 2.15 -5.58
N ILE A 56 0.07 1.53 -6.70
CA ILE A 56 -1.18 1.77 -7.42
C ILE A 56 -1.97 0.47 -7.44
N SER A 57 -3.27 0.53 -7.15
CA SER A 57 -4.18 -0.59 -7.33
C SER A 57 -4.73 -0.58 -8.75
N GLU A 58 -4.38 -1.59 -9.55
CA GLU A 58 -4.93 -1.77 -10.90
C GLU A 58 -5.99 -2.88 -10.91
N PRO A 59 -7.21 -2.63 -11.44
CA PRO A 59 -8.24 -3.64 -11.54
C PRO A 59 -7.92 -4.64 -12.66
N TYR A 60 -8.17 -5.92 -12.41
CA TYR A 60 -8.16 -6.96 -13.42
C TYR A 60 -9.39 -7.86 -13.25
N VAL A 61 -9.90 -8.37 -14.37
CA VAL A 61 -11.05 -9.27 -14.40
C VAL A 61 -10.53 -10.70 -14.38
N THR A 62 -11.10 -11.54 -13.51
CA THR A 62 -10.82 -12.96 -13.47
C THR A 62 -12.13 -13.73 -13.35
N GLU A 63 -12.19 -14.89 -13.98
CA GLU A 63 -13.30 -15.83 -13.83
C GLU A 63 -13.10 -16.61 -12.53
N GLU A 64 -14.11 -16.62 -11.66
CA GLU A 64 -14.13 -17.45 -10.47
C GLU A 64 -15.41 -18.29 -10.42
N ILE A 65 -15.27 -19.52 -9.90
CA ILE A 65 -16.41 -20.39 -9.65
C ILE A 65 -17.05 -19.94 -8.34
N LEU A 66 -18.26 -19.39 -8.41
CA LEU A 66 -19.02 -18.97 -7.25
C LEU A 66 -20.17 -19.95 -6.99
N GLU A 67 -20.35 -20.28 -5.73
CA GLU A 67 -21.49 -21.04 -5.25
C GLU A 67 -22.68 -20.09 -5.08
N LYS A 68 -23.80 -20.42 -5.72
CA LYS A 68 -25.07 -19.70 -5.59
C LYS A 68 -26.13 -20.61 -5.00
N THR A 69 -27.05 -19.98 -4.27
CA THR A 69 -28.14 -20.65 -3.59
C THR A 69 -29.44 -19.89 -3.84
N GLU A 70 -30.48 -20.62 -4.19
CA GLU A 70 -31.85 -20.11 -4.33
C GLU A 70 -32.76 -20.88 -3.37
N VAL A 71 -33.49 -20.16 -2.53
CA VAL A 71 -34.34 -20.75 -1.48
C VAL A 71 -35.76 -20.91 -2.02
N PHE A 72 -36.28 -22.13 -1.97
CA PHE A 72 -37.67 -22.45 -2.33
C PHE A 72 -38.61 -22.34 -1.13
N ALA A 73 -38.13 -22.74 0.04
CA ALA A 73 -38.89 -22.69 1.28
C ALA A 73 -37.94 -22.52 2.47
N ASP A 74 -38.32 -21.65 3.40
CA ASP A 74 -37.64 -21.47 4.68
C ASP A 74 -38.68 -20.99 5.70
N GLY A 75 -39.07 -21.86 6.61
CA GLY A 75 -39.98 -21.49 7.68
C GLY A 75 -40.72 -22.66 8.31
N PHE A 76 -41.64 -22.30 9.22
CA PHE A 76 -42.51 -23.23 9.91
C PHE A 76 -43.84 -23.36 9.16
N TYR A 77 -44.24 -24.60 8.92
CA TYR A 77 -45.45 -24.97 8.23
C TYR A 77 -46.32 -25.81 9.15
N LYS A 78 -47.57 -25.40 9.32
CA LYS A 78 -48.54 -26.17 10.10
C LYS A 78 -48.88 -27.47 9.37
N VAL A 79 -48.71 -28.58 10.06
CA VAL A 79 -49.03 -29.91 9.55
C VAL A 79 -50.55 -30.07 9.47
N ILE A 80 -51.04 -30.34 8.26
CA ILE A 80 -52.46 -30.58 7.96
C ILE A 80 -52.69 -32.02 7.49
N PRO A 81 -53.93 -32.53 7.48
CA PRO A 81 -54.21 -33.94 7.10
C PRO A 81 -53.72 -34.35 5.71
N SER A 82 -53.66 -33.42 4.76
CA SER A 82 -53.12 -33.68 3.41
C SER A 82 -51.59 -33.69 3.35
N GLY A 83 -50.92 -33.40 4.47
CA GLY A 83 -49.49 -33.11 4.52
C GLY A 83 -49.15 -31.70 4.04
N ILE A 84 -47.87 -31.36 4.15
CA ILE A 84 -47.29 -30.13 3.60
C ILE A 84 -46.73 -30.46 2.21
N ILE A 85 -47.07 -29.66 1.21
CA ILE A 85 -46.60 -29.84 -0.16
C ILE A 85 -45.96 -28.54 -0.63
N ILE A 86 -44.70 -28.61 -1.04
CA ILE A 86 -43.92 -27.49 -1.56
C ILE A 86 -43.50 -27.84 -2.98
N SER A 87 -43.99 -27.08 -3.96
CA SER A 87 -43.61 -27.22 -5.36
C SER A 87 -42.36 -26.40 -5.64
N PHE A 88 -41.40 -26.99 -6.36
CA PHE A 88 -40.18 -26.29 -6.77
C PHE A 88 -39.68 -26.79 -8.13
N ASN A 89 -38.87 -25.98 -8.80
CA ASN A 89 -38.30 -26.30 -10.11
C ASN A 89 -36.78 -26.27 -10.01
N ILE A 90 -36.13 -27.22 -10.66
CA ILE A 90 -34.69 -27.20 -10.89
C ILE A 90 -34.50 -26.76 -12.34
N ASP A 91 -34.00 -25.54 -12.55
CA ASP A 91 -33.78 -24.95 -13.87
C ASP A 91 -32.29 -24.92 -14.26
N ARG A 92 -31.38 -25.19 -13.32
CA ARG A 92 -29.94 -25.24 -13.58
C ARG A 92 -29.45 -26.68 -13.81
N PRO A 93 -28.59 -26.91 -14.82
CA PRO A 93 -27.86 -28.16 -14.91
C PRO A 93 -26.91 -28.29 -13.70
N ASP A 94 -26.69 -29.52 -13.23
CA ASP A 94 -25.80 -29.84 -12.11
C ASP A 94 -26.16 -29.20 -10.76
N ALA A 95 -27.41 -28.74 -10.61
CA ALA A 95 -27.89 -28.21 -9.36
C ALA A 95 -28.13 -29.33 -8.33
N GLN A 96 -27.86 -29.00 -7.07
CA GLN A 96 -28.12 -29.85 -5.92
C GLN A 96 -29.30 -29.29 -5.14
N LEU A 97 -30.27 -30.13 -4.83
CA LEU A 97 -31.28 -29.82 -3.84
C LEU A 97 -30.66 -30.02 -2.45
N VAL A 98 -30.54 -28.93 -1.70
CA VAL A 98 -30.11 -28.94 -0.32
C VAL A 98 -31.25 -28.51 0.58
N GLY A 99 -31.32 -29.08 1.78
CA GLY A 99 -32.42 -28.78 2.66
C GLY A 99 -32.36 -29.50 3.98
N LYS A 100 -33.36 -29.24 4.79
CA LYS A 100 -33.65 -30.02 5.99
C LYS A 100 -35.11 -29.88 6.37
N PHE A 101 -35.61 -30.84 7.12
CA PHE A 101 -36.86 -30.68 7.84
C PHE A 101 -36.66 -31.05 9.30
N GLU A 102 -37.44 -30.41 10.16
CA GLU A 102 -37.51 -30.68 11.59
C GLU A 102 -38.98 -30.63 12.00
N ASN A 103 -39.45 -31.68 12.69
CA ASN A 103 -40.81 -31.81 13.18
C ASN A 103 -40.77 -32.46 14.56
N PRO A 104 -41.56 -32.02 15.54
CA PRO A 104 -41.61 -32.64 16.87
C PRO A 104 -42.04 -34.12 16.83
N ILE A 105 -42.75 -34.52 15.76
CA ILE A 105 -43.33 -35.85 15.60
C ILE A 105 -42.72 -36.54 14.37
N PRO A 106 -42.38 -37.83 14.46
CA PRO A 106 -41.91 -38.58 13.30
C PRO A 106 -42.93 -38.57 12.16
N GLY A 107 -42.47 -38.22 10.96
CA GLY A 107 -43.23 -38.27 9.72
C GLY A 107 -42.42 -38.85 8.57
N SER A 108 -43.01 -38.85 7.37
CA SER A 108 -42.33 -39.12 6.11
C SER A 108 -42.09 -37.80 5.39
N PHE A 109 -40.86 -37.60 4.90
CA PHE A 109 -40.52 -36.52 3.99
C PHE A 109 -40.00 -37.12 2.68
N ALA A 110 -40.63 -36.75 1.57
CA ALA A 110 -40.31 -37.28 0.25
C ALA A 110 -40.12 -36.19 -0.79
N ILE A 111 -39.17 -36.40 -1.70
CA ILE A 111 -39.00 -35.64 -2.93
C ILE A 111 -39.60 -36.45 -4.08
N ILE A 112 -40.54 -35.82 -4.79
CA ILE A 112 -41.38 -36.47 -5.79
C ILE A 112 -41.26 -35.70 -7.10
N THR A 113 -41.12 -36.40 -8.22
CA THR A 113 -41.23 -35.80 -9.57
C THR A 113 -42.66 -35.32 -9.86
N SER A 114 -42.82 -34.43 -10.84
CA SER A 114 -44.14 -34.06 -11.38
C SER A 114 -44.94 -35.26 -11.91
N ALA A 115 -44.28 -36.35 -12.32
CA ALA A 115 -44.90 -37.62 -12.68
C ALA A 115 -45.31 -38.49 -11.47
N ASN A 116 -45.30 -37.91 -10.26
CA ASN A 116 -45.65 -38.56 -9.00
C ASN A 116 -44.78 -39.78 -8.65
N ARG A 117 -43.53 -39.82 -9.12
CA ARG A 117 -42.51 -40.82 -8.72
C ARG A 117 -41.68 -40.31 -7.56
N ILE A 118 -41.55 -41.10 -6.50
CA ILE A 118 -40.67 -40.82 -5.36
C ILE A 118 -39.22 -41.03 -5.81
N LEU A 119 -38.39 -39.98 -5.67
CA LEU A 119 -36.95 -40.05 -5.93
C LEU A 119 -36.16 -40.30 -4.66
N TRP A 120 -36.65 -39.75 -3.56
CA TRP A 120 -36.03 -39.87 -2.26
C TRP A 120 -37.10 -39.76 -1.19
N GLU A 121 -36.95 -40.55 -0.13
CA GLU A 121 -37.82 -40.53 1.03
C GLU A 121 -37.00 -40.84 2.27
N THR A 122 -37.35 -40.18 3.37
CA THR A 122 -36.82 -40.49 4.69
C THR A 122 -37.96 -40.46 5.70
N LEU A 123 -37.80 -41.26 6.76
CA LEU A 123 -38.70 -41.29 7.89
C LEU A 123 -37.99 -40.71 9.12
N GLY A 124 -38.71 -39.95 9.94
CA GLY A 124 -38.18 -39.43 11.20
C GLY A 124 -38.75 -38.07 11.57
N SER A 125 -38.26 -37.54 12.68
CA SER A 125 -38.55 -36.19 13.14
C SER A 125 -37.67 -35.14 12.47
N GLN A 126 -36.50 -35.52 11.96
CA GLN A 126 -35.57 -34.60 11.30
C GLN A 126 -34.73 -35.32 10.27
N SER A 127 -34.32 -34.61 9.22
CA SER A 127 -33.30 -35.08 8.28
C SER A 127 -32.71 -33.93 7.49
N ALA A 128 -31.49 -34.14 6.98
CA ALA A 128 -30.85 -33.27 6.00
C ALA A 128 -31.05 -33.85 4.59
N ILE A 129 -31.18 -32.96 3.62
CA ILE A 129 -31.37 -33.27 2.21
C ILE A 129 -30.14 -32.75 1.48
N ASP A 130 -29.51 -33.64 0.72
CA ASP A 130 -28.45 -33.31 -0.22
C ASP A 130 -28.60 -34.29 -1.40
N LEU A 131 -29.26 -33.81 -2.45
CA LEU A 131 -29.69 -34.64 -3.56
C LEU A 131 -29.35 -33.98 -4.90
N PRO A 132 -28.54 -34.62 -5.76
CA PRO A 132 -28.38 -34.17 -7.13
C PRO A 132 -29.68 -34.42 -7.89
N LEU A 133 -30.29 -33.37 -8.43
CA LEU A 133 -31.51 -33.47 -9.23
C LEU A 133 -31.25 -32.96 -10.65
N SER A 134 -31.80 -33.65 -11.62
CA SER A 134 -31.84 -33.15 -13.00
C SER A 134 -32.79 -31.97 -13.11
N GLN A 135 -32.71 -31.24 -14.22
CA GLN A 135 -33.68 -30.19 -14.51
C GLN A 135 -35.09 -30.76 -14.60
N GLY A 136 -36.05 -30.10 -13.97
CA GLY A 136 -37.42 -30.58 -13.91
C GLY A 136 -38.27 -29.93 -12.83
N GLN A 137 -39.51 -30.40 -12.75
CA GLN A 137 -40.48 -29.96 -11.75
C GLN A 137 -40.64 -31.03 -10.67
N TYR A 138 -40.61 -30.60 -9.42
CA TYR A 138 -40.58 -31.47 -8.25
C TYR A 138 -41.53 -30.97 -7.16
N LEU A 139 -41.84 -31.88 -6.26
CA LEU A 139 -42.67 -31.66 -5.08
C LEU A 139 -41.94 -32.22 -3.88
N ALA A 140 -41.72 -31.40 -2.86
CA ALA A 140 -41.39 -31.87 -1.52
C ALA A 140 -42.69 -32.09 -0.77
N ARG A 141 -42.85 -33.28 -0.19
CA ARG A 141 -44.02 -33.64 0.59
C ARG A 141 -43.61 -34.12 1.97
N PHE A 142 -44.09 -33.44 2.99
CA PHE A 142 -44.08 -33.96 4.35
C PHE A 142 -45.47 -34.53 4.68
N ARG A 143 -45.51 -35.74 5.22
CA ARG A 143 -46.75 -36.39 5.66
C ARG A 143 -46.53 -37.08 6.99
N GLU A 144 -47.41 -36.78 7.94
CA GLU A 144 -47.57 -37.57 9.17
C GLU A 144 -49.02 -38.06 9.26
N ASN A 145 -49.25 -39.12 10.04
CA ASN A 145 -50.54 -39.83 10.10
C ASN A 145 -51.13 -39.87 11.52
N VAL A 146 -50.51 -39.21 12.50
CA VAL A 146 -50.76 -39.42 13.93
C VAL A 146 -51.26 -38.16 14.63
N MET A 147 -50.71 -36.97 14.37
CA MET A 147 -51.13 -35.71 15.01
C MET A 147 -50.97 -34.49 14.09
N TRP A 148 -52.10 -33.83 13.82
CA TRP A 148 -52.17 -32.58 13.05
C TRP A 148 -52.02 -31.34 13.93
N GLY A 149 -51.57 -30.23 13.34
CA GLY A 149 -51.55 -28.91 13.99
C GLY A 149 -50.21 -28.49 14.58
N GLU A 150 -49.24 -29.40 14.64
CA GLU A 150 -47.84 -29.09 14.98
C GLU A 150 -47.16 -28.32 13.84
N ASP A 151 -46.14 -27.54 14.20
CA ASP A 151 -45.34 -26.79 13.24
C ASP A 151 -44.11 -27.61 12.82
N CYS A 152 -44.00 -27.88 11.52
CA CYS A 152 -42.84 -28.50 10.91
C CYS A 152 -41.98 -27.42 10.25
N TYR A 153 -40.73 -27.31 10.68
CA TYR A 153 -39.74 -26.47 10.00
C TYR A 153 -39.27 -27.17 8.73
N ILE A 154 -39.30 -26.45 7.61
CA ILE A 154 -38.79 -26.94 6.32
C ILE A 154 -37.90 -25.86 5.71
N TYR A 155 -36.68 -26.27 5.37
CA TYR A 155 -35.73 -25.52 4.56
C TYR A 155 -35.44 -26.31 3.28
N LEU A 156 -35.66 -25.69 2.12
CA LEU A 156 -35.37 -26.25 0.81
C LEU A 156 -34.75 -25.17 -0.06
N ALA A 157 -33.61 -25.50 -0.66
CA ALA A 157 -32.90 -24.61 -1.56
C ALA A 157 -32.21 -25.39 -2.67
N MET A 158 -32.01 -24.74 -3.80
CA MET A 158 -31.14 -25.21 -4.87
C MET A 158 -29.79 -24.56 -4.73
N LYS A 159 -28.74 -25.36 -4.80
CA LYS A 159 -27.34 -24.95 -4.76
C LYS A 159 -26.68 -25.31 -6.08
N TRP A 160 -26.00 -24.37 -6.71
CA TRP A 160 -25.26 -24.60 -7.96
C TRP A 160 -23.98 -23.78 -7.99
N THR A 161 -23.09 -24.13 -8.91
CA THR A 161 -21.88 -23.37 -9.18
C THR A 161 -22.01 -22.66 -10.51
N GLU A 162 -21.61 -21.39 -10.57
CA GLU A 162 -21.62 -20.59 -11.78
C GLU A 162 -20.29 -19.86 -11.92
N VAL A 163 -19.76 -19.83 -13.15
CA VAL A 163 -18.56 -19.04 -13.47
C VAL A 163 -18.99 -17.59 -13.60
N GLN A 164 -18.41 -16.73 -12.76
CA GLN A 164 -18.68 -15.29 -12.79
C GLN A 164 -17.37 -14.51 -12.93
N GLU A 165 -17.41 -13.45 -13.74
CA GLU A 165 -16.33 -12.48 -13.83
C GLU A 165 -16.33 -11.61 -12.56
N VAL A 166 -15.24 -11.69 -11.80
CA VAL A 166 -15.01 -10.88 -10.60
C VAL A 166 -13.88 -9.90 -10.88
N THR A 167 -14.09 -8.62 -10.55
CA THR A 167 -13.04 -7.60 -10.61
C THR A 167 -12.21 -7.66 -9.34
N LYS A 168 -10.93 -7.99 -9.47
CA LYS A 168 -9.96 -7.95 -8.38
C LYS A 168 -8.98 -6.81 -8.58
N TYR A 169 -8.33 -6.40 -7.49
CA TYR A 169 -7.33 -5.35 -7.52
C TYR A 169 -5.96 -5.96 -7.24
N LYS A 170 -4.98 -5.62 -8.07
CA LYS A 170 -3.59 -5.96 -7.84
C LYS A 170 -2.82 -4.70 -7.48
N GLU A 171 -2.11 -4.74 -6.37
CA GLU A 171 -1.17 -3.68 -6.05
C GLU A 171 0.08 -3.82 -6.93
N ILE A 172 0.41 -2.74 -7.63
CA ILE A 172 1.58 -2.64 -8.48
C ILE A 172 2.44 -1.50 -7.94
N THR A 173 3.70 -1.82 -7.69
CA THR A 173 4.71 -0.82 -7.30
C THR A 173 5.19 -0.10 -8.55
N LYS A 174 4.99 1.22 -8.60
CA LYS A 174 5.59 2.09 -9.61
C LYS A 174 6.63 2.99 -8.95
N TYR A 175 7.53 3.54 -9.76
CA TYR A 175 8.55 4.47 -9.32
C TYR A 175 8.26 5.83 -9.91
N ARG A 176 8.35 6.87 -9.07
CA ARG A 176 8.31 8.26 -9.52
C ARG A 176 9.59 8.96 -9.11
N GLU A 177 10.04 9.89 -9.93
CA GLU A 177 11.17 10.75 -9.59
C GLU A 177 10.66 11.93 -8.78
N VAL A 178 11.20 12.09 -7.57
CA VAL A 178 10.85 13.18 -6.65
C VAL A 178 12.10 14.04 -6.44
N PRO A 179 11.99 15.37 -6.59
CA PRO A 179 13.10 16.27 -6.30
C PRO A 179 13.38 16.28 -4.81
N VAL A 180 14.59 15.90 -4.41
CA VAL A 180 15.07 15.94 -3.02
C VAL A 180 16.22 16.94 -2.93
N GLN A 181 16.17 17.81 -1.93
CA GLN A 181 17.30 18.70 -1.63
C GLN A 181 18.35 17.92 -0.84
N ILE A 182 19.55 17.79 -1.41
CA ILE A 182 20.67 17.13 -0.78
C ILE A 182 21.73 18.18 -0.49
N GLU A 183 22.21 18.19 0.75
CA GLU A 183 23.32 19.03 1.17
C GLU A 183 24.63 18.45 0.64
N LYS A 184 25.36 19.24 -0.16
CA LYS A 184 26.70 18.91 -0.64
C LYS A 184 27.71 19.90 -0.08
N GLN A 185 28.93 19.42 0.05
CA GLN A 185 30.07 20.24 0.46
C GLN A 185 31.01 20.39 -0.72
N ARG A 186 31.51 21.61 -0.95
CA ARG A 186 32.64 21.86 -1.85
C ARG A 186 33.73 22.59 -1.09
N THR A 187 34.97 22.21 -1.35
CA THR A 187 36.14 22.93 -0.85
C THR A 187 36.45 24.06 -1.82
N ILE A 188 36.38 25.30 -1.35
CA ILE A 188 36.85 26.46 -2.10
C ILE A 188 38.19 26.89 -1.51
N ALA A 189 39.21 26.94 -2.37
CA ALA A 189 40.46 27.59 -2.05
C ALA A 189 40.31 29.11 -2.29
N LYS A 190 40.26 29.89 -1.22
CA LYS A 190 40.34 31.35 -1.31
C LYS A 190 41.81 31.77 -1.22
N GLN A 191 42.24 32.55 -2.21
CA GLN A 191 43.60 33.08 -2.27
C GLN A 191 43.58 34.53 -1.80
N ASP A 192 44.01 34.76 -0.57
CA ASP A 192 44.15 36.10 -0.03
C ASP A 192 45.60 36.55 -0.11
N ARG A 193 45.82 37.76 -0.64
CA ARG A 193 47.14 38.41 -0.57
C ARG A 193 47.24 39.14 0.75
N ILE A 194 48.18 38.72 1.59
CA ILE A 194 48.45 39.40 2.86
C ILE A 194 49.80 40.13 2.81
N SER A 195 49.89 41.24 3.53
CA SER A 195 51.16 41.92 3.76
C SER A 195 52.03 41.11 4.73
N ILE A 196 53.34 41.29 4.63
CA ILE A 196 54.32 40.61 5.49
C ILE A 196 54.07 40.94 6.98
N TRP A 197 53.61 42.16 7.29
CA TRP A 197 53.19 42.57 8.62
C TRP A 197 52.09 41.67 9.20
N LYS A 198 51.03 41.40 8.44
CA LYS A 198 49.90 40.59 8.93
C LYS A 198 50.30 39.13 9.22
N GLN A 199 51.40 38.64 8.66
CA GLN A 199 51.93 37.31 8.93
C GLN A 199 52.80 37.27 10.21
N ILE A 200 53.64 38.28 10.40
CA ILE A 200 54.58 38.33 11.54
C ILE A 200 53.84 38.59 12.87
N PHE A 201 52.74 39.35 12.82
CA PHE A 201 51.97 39.75 14.00
C PHE A 201 50.67 38.94 14.20
N LYS A 202 50.58 37.75 13.59
CA LYS A 202 49.44 36.84 13.75
C LYS A 202 49.66 35.88 14.93
#